data_AF-A0A1G8HLK4-F1
#
_entry.id   AF-A0A1G8HLK4-F1
#
_cell.length_a   1.000
_cell.length_b   1.000
_cell.length_c   1.000
_cell.angle_alpha   90.00
_cell.angle_beta   90.00
_cell.angle_gamma   90.00
#
_symmetry.space_group_name_H-M   'P 1'
#
loop_
_entity.id
_entity.type
_entity.pdbx_description
1 polymer ?
#
loop_
_entity_poly.entity_id
_entity_poly.type
_entity_poly.pdbx_seq_one_letter_code
_entity_poly.pdbx_strand_id
1 'polypeptide(L)'
;MDLILLEPGNPELVFGKMPDGGSAGIDAIWRDAGALQDLGPCIELVSLHQGMKQQMTTDVSNSARTSGRPVITEFTCVKYVDQTSIKLYELCLRAEPLGRGAAQPTRLYIARYSSSKTANIITIALRDALISEIQLQTHPDDMPTEQFKLSFTEILWSHSVQQADGQPGTQYTTGWSLARNRPIGAFTA
;
A
#
# COMPACT_ATOMS: atom_id res chain seq x y z
N MET A 1 10.31 -15.95 1.59
CA MET A 1 9.89 -14.85 2.48
C MET A 1 9.05 -13.91 1.63
N ASP A 2 7.98 -13.37 2.21
CA ASP A 2 7.15 -12.37 1.55
C ASP A 2 7.74 -10.99 1.87
N LEU A 3 7.89 -10.13 0.86
CA LEU A 3 8.41 -8.78 0.96
C LEU A 3 7.26 -7.81 0.72
N ILE A 4 7.04 -6.90 1.67
CA ILE A 4 5.96 -5.91 1.60
C ILE A 4 6.60 -4.52 1.49
N LEU A 5 6.24 -3.77 0.46
CA LEU A 5 6.81 -2.45 0.20
C LEU A 5 5.70 -1.40 0.10
N LEU A 6 5.94 -0.22 0.64
CA LEU A 6 5.11 0.97 0.49
C LEU A 6 5.88 2.02 -0.32
N GLU A 7 5.35 2.39 -1.47
CA GLU A 7 5.84 3.49 -2.31
C GLU A 7 4.91 4.69 -2.15
N PRO A 8 5.38 5.82 -1.56
CA PRO A 8 4.61 7.05 -1.50
C PRO A 8 4.35 7.59 -2.90
N GLY A 9 3.15 8.14 -3.16
CA GLY A 9 2.84 8.75 -4.44
C GLY A 9 3.69 9.97 -4.77
N ASN A 10 4.20 10.68 -3.75
CA ASN A 10 5.24 11.70 -3.85
C ASN A 10 6.42 11.34 -2.91
N PRO A 11 7.46 10.69 -3.43
CA PRO A 11 8.62 10.27 -2.64
C PRO A 11 9.34 11.42 -1.92
N GLU A 12 9.35 12.64 -2.47
CA GLU A 12 10.07 13.78 -1.86
C GLU A 12 9.49 14.17 -0.49
N LEU A 13 8.19 13.92 -0.26
CA LEU A 13 7.55 14.20 1.03
C LEU A 13 8.09 13.31 2.16
N VAL A 14 8.54 12.10 1.82
CA VAL A 14 8.93 11.07 2.77
C VAL A 14 10.45 10.97 2.88
N PHE A 15 11.14 11.01 1.75
CA PHE A 15 12.59 10.81 1.67
C PHE A 15 13.37 12.12 1.50
N GLY A 16 12.69 13.25 1.34
CA GLY A 16 13.30 14.55 1.06
C GLY A 16 13.71 14.72 -0.41
N LYS A 17 14.19 15.93 -0.74
CA LYS A 17 14.72 16.24 -2.08
C LYS A 17 16.14 15.67 -2.20
N MET A 18 16.31 14.71 -3.10
CA MET A 18 17.62 14.10 -3.37
C MET A 18 18.58 15.15 -3.96
N PRO A 19 19.80 15.34 -3.44
CA PRO A 19 20.89 15.93 -4.20
C PRO A 19 21.32 14.91 -5.27
N ASP A 20 21.21 15.26 -6.54
CA ASP A 20 21.83 14.59 -7.69
C ASP A 20 21.85 13.03 -7.68
N GLY A 21 20.67 12.41 -7.78
CA GLY A 21 20.54 11.03 -8.26
C GLY A 21 20.92 9.90 -7.28
N GLY A 22 21.21 10.20 -6.01
CA GLY A 22 21.38 9.17 -4.97
C GLY A 22 20.04 8.58 -4.49
N SER A 23 20.02 7.33 -4.04
CA SER A 23 18.82 6.67 -3.48
C SER A 23 18.72 6.89 -1.97
N ALA A 24 17.93 7.85 -1.50
CA ALA A 24 17.53 7.98 -0.09
C ALA A 24 16.43 6.98 0.33
N GLY A 25 16.42 5.80 -0.27
CA GLY A 25 15.52 4.70 0.11
C GLY A 25 16.28 3.65 0.94
N ILE A 26 15.51 2.81 1.63
CA ILE A 26 16.02 1.59 2.27
C ILE A 26 16.82 0.77 1.25
N ASP A 27 17.83 0.06 1.75
CA ASP A 27 18.89 -0.67 1.05
C ASP A 27 18.48 -1.23 -0.33
N ALA A 28 19.29 -0.93 -1.35
CA ALA A 28 19.02 -1.27 -2.74
C ALA A 28 19.11 -2.79 -3.03
N ILE A 29 19.47 -3.60 -2.03
CA ILE A 29 19.70 -5.05 -2.11
C ILE A 29 18.49 -5.79 -2.70
N TRP A 30 17.26 -5.29 -2.50
CA TRP A 30 16.04 -5.91 -3.04
C TRP A 30 15.73 -5.53 -4.50
N ARG A 31 16.31 -4.45 -5.02
CA ARG A 31 16.04 -3.92 -6.38
C ARG A 31 16.69 -4.74 -7.49
N ASP A 32 17.64 -5.62 -7.14
CA ASP A 32 18.34 -6.50 -8.08
C ASP A 32 17.45 -7.66 -8.57
N ALA A 33 16.27 -7.87 -7.97
CA ALA A 33 15.25 -8.72 -8.56
C ALA A 33 14.57 -7.98 -9.72
N GLY A 34 14.72 -8.49 -10.95
CA GLY A 34 14.19 -7.82 -12.16
C GLY A 34 12.70 -7.48 -12.18
N ALA A 35 11.88 -7.99 -11.23
CA ALA A 35 10.48 -7.61 -11.08
C ALA A 35 10.24 -6.38 -10.17
N LEU A 36 11.28 -5.85 -9.51
CA LEU A 36 11.22 -4.71 -8.58
C LEU A 36 12.17 -3.58 -9.00
N GLN A 37 12.82 -3.70 -10.15
CA GLN A 37 13.87 -2.79 -10.61
C GLN A 37 13.35 -1.38 -10.94
N ASP A 38 12.09 -1.28 -11.37
CA ASP A 38 11.44 -0.01 -11.74
C ASP A 38 10.71 0.68 -10.57
N LEU A 39 10.80 0.15 -9.35
CA LEU A 39 10.13 0.75 -8.20
C LEU A 39 10.81 2.05 -7.76
N GLY A 40 10.01 3.06 -7.43
CA GLY A 40 10.50 4.27 -6.76
C GLY A 40 11.08 3.98 -5.37
N PRO A 41 11.48 5.00 -4.62
CA PRO A 41 11.85 4.86 -3.21
C PRO A 41 10.70 4.25 -2.40
N CYS A 42 10.99 3.17 -1.67
CA CYS A 42 10.00 2.42 -0.90
C CYS A 42 10.38 2.33 0.57
N ILE A 43 9.36 2.22 1.41
CA ILE A 43 9.45 1.80 2.81
C ILE A 43 9.18 0.30 2.87
N GLU A 44 10.03 -0.45 3.56
CA GLU A 44 9.80 -1.87 3.84
C GLU A 44 8.83 -1.99 5.02
N LEU A 45 7.79 -2.81 4.86
CA LEU A 45 6.81 -3.09 5.88
C LEU A 45 7.02 -4.49 6.46
N VAL A 46 6.90 -4.60 7.78
CA VAL A 46 6.88 -5.87 8.50
C VAL A 46 5.55 -6.58 8.28
N SER A 47 4.44 -5.84 8.27
CA SER A 47 3.12 -6.41 8.04
C SER A 47 2.12 -5.40 7.49
N LEU A 48 1.06 -5.93 6.88
CA LEU A 48 -0.05 -5.19 6.30
C LEU A 48 -1.36 -5.93 6.60
N HIS A 49 -2.39 -5.20 7.02
CA HIS A 49 -3.73 -5.73 7.24
C HIS A 49 -4.81 -4.81 6.67
N GLN A 50 -5.83 -5.39 6.03
CA GLN A 50 -7.04 -4.70 5.59
C GLN A 50 -8.26 -5.62 5.73
N GLY A 51 -9.36 -5.06 6.21
CA GLY A 51 -10.66 -5.72 6.27
C GLY A 51 -11.63 -5.15 5.24
N MET A 52 -12.49 -6.01 4.69
CA MET A 52 -13.62 -5.61 3.85
C MET A 52 -14.84 -6.43 4.24
N LYS A 53 -16.02 -5.80 4.32
CA LYS A 53 -17.28 -6.50 4.58
C LYS A 53 -18.45 -5.85 3.86
N GLN A 54 -19.37 -6.68 3.39
CA GLN A 54 -20.69 -6.23 2.97
C GLN A 54 -21.63 -6.29 4.18
N GLN A 55 -22.47 -5.27 4.33
CA GLN A 55 -23.55 -5.31 5.31
C GLN A 55 -24.65 -6.25 4.79
N MET A 56 -24.84 -7.37 5.50
CA MET A 56 -25.83 -8.38 5.17
C MET A 56 -27.04 -8.23 6.09
N THR A 57 -28.25 -8.30 5.52
CA THR A 57 -29.46 -8.49 6.34
C THR A 57 -29.64 -9.98 6.64
N THR A 58 -30.06 -10.27 7.87
CA THR A 58 -30.43 -11.62 8.31
C THR A 58 -31.90 -11.94 8.07
N ASP A 59 -32.70 -10.94 7.68
CA ASP A 59 -34.11 -11.11 7.36
C ASP A 59 -34.27 -11.66 5.94
N VAL A 60 -34.87 -12.84 5.85
CA VAL A 60 -35.11 -13.61 4.61
C VAL A 60 -36.36 -13.15 3.85
N SER A 61 -37.14 -12.22 4.41
CA SER A 61 -38.37 -11.71 3.77
C SER A 61 -38.11 -10.74 2.62
N ASN A 62 -36.88 -10.21 2.49
CA ASN A 62 -36.51 -9.30 1.41
C ASN A 62 -35.76 -10.03 0.30
N SER A 63 -36.07 -9.73 -0.97
CA SER A 63 -35.47 -10.40 -2.14
C SER A 63 -33.97 -10.10 -2.30
N ALA A 64 -33.44 -9.07 -1.63
CA ALA A 64 -32.02 -8.74 -1.59
C ALA A 64 -31.44 -8.91 -0.17
N ARG A 65 -30.35 -9.67 -0.06
CA ARG A 65 -29.68 -10.00 1.22
C ARG A 65 -28.66 -8.96 1.69
N THR A 66 -28.47 -7.87 0.94
CA THR A 66 -27.51 -6.80 1.27
C THR A 66 -28.25 -5.56 1.76
N SER A 67 -27.81 -4.99 2.87
CA SER A 67 -28.39 -3.78 3.46
C SER A 67 -27.31 -2.71 3.63
N GLY A 68 -27.19 -1.78 2.68
CA GLY A 68 -26.26 -0.64 2.80
C GLY A 68 -25.02 -0.73 1.91
N ARG A 69 -23.98 0.02 2.29
CA ARG A 69 -22.75 0.18 1.50
C ARG A 69 -21.66 -0.77 2.02
N PRO A 70 -20.78 -1.30 1.14
CA PRO A 70 -19.61 -2.04 1.59
C PRO A 70 -18.76 -1.18 2.54
N VAL A 71 -18.21 -1.81 3.57
CA VAL A 71 -17.23 -1.21 4.47
C VAL A 71 -15.86 -1.76 4.08
N ILE A 72 -14.97 -0.86 3.67
CA ILE A 72 -13.55 -1.12 3.45
C ILE A 72 -12.81 -0.40 4.57
N THR A 73 -12.03 -1.12 5.37
CA THR A 73 -11.24 -0.50 6.44
C THR A 73 -10.01 0.18 5.87
N GLU A 74 -9.45 1.09 6.67
CA GLU A 74 -8.09 1.57 6.49
C GLU A 74 -7.10 0.39 6.51
N PHE A 75 -5.93 0.59 5.92
CA PHE A 75 -4.83 -0.35 6.10
C PHE A 75 -4.18 -0.12 7.45
N THR A 76 -3.86 -1.18 8.16
CA THR A 76 -2.91 -1.14 9.27
C THR A 76 -1.56 -1.65 8.75
N CYS A 77 -0.54 -0.80 8.80
CA CYS A 77 0.81 -1.10 8.37
C CYS A 77 1.73 -1.10 9.60
N VAL A 78 2.71 -1.99 9.61
CA VAL A 78 3.80 -1.99 10.60
C VAL A 78 5.13 -1.87 9.88
N LYS A 79 5.99 -0.98 10.35
CA LYS A 79 7.39 -0.86 9.90
C LYS A 79 8.31 -0.73 11.11
N TYR A 80 9.59 -0.94 10.88
CA TYR A 80 10.61 -0.56 11.85
C TYR A 80 10.88 0.94 11.81
N VAL A 81 11.28 1.52 12.94
CA VAL A 81 11.66 2.94 13.01
C VAL A 81 12.91 3.18 12.17
N ASP A 82 12.85 4.19 11.30
CA ASP A 82 13.95 4.58 10.43
C ASP A 82 13.93 6.11 10.18
N GLN A 83 14.74 6.59 9.24
CA GLN A 83 14.81 8.01 8.91
C GLN A 83 13.47 8.60 8.40
N THR A 84 12.56 7.77 7.88
CA THR A 84 11.28 8.23 7.33
C THR A 84 10.24 8.48 8.42
N SER A 85 10.39 7.89 9.62
CA SER A 85 9.39 7.94 10.70
C SER A 85 8.97 9.36 11.06
N ILE A 86 9.95 10.27 11.21
CA ILE A 86 9.69 11.69 11.54
C ILE A 86 8.91 12.41 10.45
N LYS A 87 9.08 12.02 9.18
CA LYS A 87 8.28 12.57 8.07
C LYS A 87 6.86 12.02 8.07
N LEU A 88 6.67 10.75 8.40
CA LEU A 88 5.34 10.16 8.57
C LEU A 88 4.57 10.84 9.71
N TYR A 89 5.24 11.21 10.81
CA TYR A 89 4.62 11.97 11.91
C TYR A 89 4.14 13.35 11.44
N GLU A 90 4.98 14.07 10.71
CA GLU A 90 4.63 15.37 10.13
C GLU A 90 3.41 15.27 9.20
N LEU A 91 3.42 14.31 8.27
CA LEU A 91 2.32 14.09 7.32
C LEU A 91 1.01 13.71 8.03
N CYS A 92 1.09 12.86 9.05
CA CYS A 92 -0.06 12.50 9.89
C CYS A 92 -0.67 13.74 10.57
N LEU A 93 0.15 14.56 11.22
CA LEU A 93 -0.32 15.75 11.95
C LEU A 93 -0.82 16.86 11.02
N ARG A 94 -0.29 16.95 9.80
CA ARG A 94 -0.75 17.89 8.77
C ARG A 94 -1.98 17.41 7.99
N ALA A 95 -2.36 16.15 8.16
CA ALA A 95 -3.34 15.47 7.29
C ALA A 95 -2.98 15.62 5.79
N GLU A 96 -1.69 15.58 5.48
CA GLU A 96 -1.21 15.69 4.11
C GLU A 96 -1.10 14.30 3.47
N PRO A 97 -1.69 14.09 2.27
CA PRO A 97 -1.60 12.80 1.61
C PRO A 97 -0.18 12.52 1.11
N LEU A 98 0.19 11.24 1.14
CA LEU A 98 1.47 10.68 0.65
C LEU A 98 1.66 10.84 -0.87
N GLY A 99 0.63 11.28 -1.58
CA GLY A 99 0.60 11.61 -3.00
C GLY A 99 -0.77 12.17 -3.37
N ARG A 100 -0.83 13.10 -4.32
CA ARG A 100 -2.07 13.83 -4.66
C ARG A 100 -2.64 13.41 -6.01
N GLY A 101 -3.92 13.08 -6.01
CA GLY A 101 -4.70 12.78 -7.20
C GLY A 101 -4.36 11.43 -7.84
N ALA A 102 -5.01 11.17 -8.97
CA ALA A 102 -4.91 9.89 -9.68
C ALA A 102 -3.53 9.61 -10.29
N ALA A 103 -2.72 10.64 -10.53
CA ALA A 103 -1.40 10.52 -11.15
C ALA A 103 -0.29 10.13 -10.17
N GLN A 104 -0.49 10.39 -8.87
CA GLN A 104 0.47 10.10 -7.80
C GLN A 104 -0.16 9.20 -6.73
N PRO A 105 -0.61 7.98 -7.07
CA PRO A 105 -1.16 7.07 -6.08
C PRO A 105 -0.03 6.50 -5.21
N THR A 106 -0.32 6.33 -3.92
CA THR A 106 0.53 5.53 -3.03
C THR A 106 0.31 4.06 -3.34
N ARG A 107 1.39 3.28 -3.44
CA ARG A 107 1.34 1.87 -3.82
C ARG A 107 1.86 0.98 -2.71
N LEU A 108 1.18 -0.14 -2.49
CA LEU A 108 1.63 -1.24 -1.65
C LEU A 108 1.92 -2.43 -2.57
N TYR A 109 3.09 -3.03 -2.40
CA TYR A 109 3.51 -4.21 -3.15
C TYR A 109 3.62 -5.38 -2.21
N ILE A 110 3.03 -6.51 -2.61
CA ILE A 110 3.19 -7.79 -1.94
C ILE A 110 3.95 -8.69 -2.90
N ALA A 111 5.24 -8.83 -2.65
CA ALA A 111 6.13 -9.65 -3.45
C ALA A 111 6.49 -10.93 -2.71
N ARG A 112 6.72 -12.00 -3.47
CA ARG A 112 7.16 -13.28 -2.93
C ARG A 112 8.46 -13.69 -3.59
N TYR A 113 9.37 -14.17 -2.76
CA TYR A 113 10.54 -14.89 -3.25
C TYR A 113 10.14 -16.30 -3.67
N SER A 114 10.36 -16.64 -4.94
CA SER A 114 10.07 -17.94 -5.54
C SER A 114 11.11 -18.26 -6.62
N SER A 115 11.56 -19.51 -6.72
CA SER A 115 12.44 -19.97 -7.82
C SER A 115 13.64 -19.05 -8.09
N SER A 116 14.32 -18.63 -7.04
CA SER A 116 15.51 -17.76 -7.07
C SER A 116 15.27 -16.30 -7.49
N LYS A 117 14.01 -15.85 -7.60
CA LYS A 117 13.65 -14.46 -7.94
C LYS A 117 12.55 -13.94 -7.02
N THR A 118 12.60 -12.65 -6.73
CA THR A 118 11.46 -11.96 -6.09
C THR A 118 10.52 -11.48 -7.18
N ALA A 119 9.24 -11.84 -7.07
CA ALA A 119 8.22 -11.41 -8.02
C ALA A 119 7.02 -10.82 -7.28
N ASN A 120 6.56 -9.67 -7.76
CA ASN A 120 5.37 -9.01 -7.23
C ASN A 120 4.10 -9.79 -7.59
N ILE A 121 3.26 -10.09 -6.60
CA ILE A 121 2.02 -10.85 -6.78
C ILE A 121 0.82 -9.91 -6.76
N ILE A 122 0.81 -8.94 -5.83
CA ILE A 122 -0.29 -7.98 -5.67
C ILE A 122 0.28 -6.57 -5.58
N THR A 123 -0.23 -5.67 -6.44
CA THR A 123 -0.09 -4.22 -6.27
C THR A 123 -1.42 -3.64 -5.82
N ILE A 124 -1.39 -2.89 -4.72
CA ILE A 124 -2.53 -2.11 -4.24
C ILE A 124 -2.20 -0.64 -4.43
N ALA A 125 -2.96 0.06 -5.26
CA ALA A 125 -2.81 1.50 -5.46
C ALA A 125 -3.91 2.26 -4.73
N LEU A 126 -3.54 3.30 -3.99
CA LEU A 126 -4.42 4.12 -3.17
C LEU A 126 -4.37 5.57 -3.65
N ARG A 127 -5.53 6.13 -3.99
CA ARG A 127 -5.63 7.55 -4.33
C ARG A 127 -5.80 8.40 -3.08
N ASP A 128 -5.02 9.47 -3.01
CA ASP A 128 -5.05 10.44 -1.90
C ASP A 128 -4.87 9.75 -0.55
N ALA A 129 -3.87 8.85 -0.47
CA ALA A 129 -3.63 8.08 0.74
C ALA A 129 -3.03 8.98 1.83
N LEU A 130 -3.64 9.00 3.01
CA LEU A 130 -3.24 9.82 4.15
C LEU A 130 -2.96 8.94 5.37
N ILE A 131 -2.06 9.40 6.23
CA ILE A 131 -1.78 8.72 7.50
C ILE A 131 -2.80 9.22 8.52
N SER A 132 -3.76 8.36 8.87
CA SER A 132 -4.84 8.72 9.81
C SER A 132 -4.41 8.58 11.27
N GLU A 133 -3.42 7.71 11.53
CA GLU A 133 -2.95 7.38 12.87
C GLU A 133 -1.52 6.84 12.76
N ILE A 134 -0.68 7.12 13.76
CA ILE A 134 0.65 6.52 13.90
C ILE A 134 0.98 6.32 15.38
N GLN A 135 1.51 5.14 15.71
CA GLN A 135 1.87 4.72 17.06
C GLN A 135 3.30 4.18 17.06
N LEU A 136 4.17 4.81 17.85
CA LEU A 136 5.54 4.34 18.07
C LEU A 136 5.57 3.39 19.28
N GLN A 137 6.20 2.23 19.12
CA GLN A 137 6.37 1.24 20.17
C GLN A 137 7.82 0.76 20.26
N THR A 138 8.33 0.64 21.49
CA THR A 138 9.63 0.01 21.77
C THR A 138 9.43 -1.35 22.43
N HIS A 139 10.37 -2.25 22.19
CA HIS A 139 10.42 -3.57 22.80
C HIS A 139 11.79 -3.74 23.49
N PRO A 140 11.86 -4.40 24.66
CA PRO A 140 13.15 -4.62 25.34
C PRO A 140 14.16 -5.43 24.53
N ASP A 141 13.67 -6.37 23.71
CA ASP A 141 14.48 -7.39 23.01
C ASP A 141 14.37 -7.31 21.48
N ASP A 142 13.75 -6.25 20.93
CA ASP A 142 13.58 -6.06 19.49
C ASP A 142 13.72 -4.59 19.09
N MET A 143 13.98 -4.34 17.81
CA MET A 143 14.08 -3.00 17.26
C MET A 143 12.73 -2.27 17.39
N PRO A 144 12.71 -0.96 17.68
CA PRO A 144 11.47 -0.19 17.74
C PRO A 144 10.65 -0.31 16.46
N THR A 145 9.34 -0.48 16.62
CA THR A 145 8.39 -0.54 15.51
C THR A 145 7.41 0.62 15.59
N GLU A 146 6.80 0.94 14.46
CA GLU A 146 5.71 1.87 14.38
C GLU A 146 4.55 1.26 13.59
N GLN A 147 3.36 1.37 14.16
CA GLN A 147 2.11 0.97 13.53
C GLN A 147 1.38 2.22 13.05
N PHE A 148 1.03 2.27 11.78
CA PHE A 148 0.31 3.41 11.20
C PHE A 148 -0.85 2.95 10.33
N LYS A 149 -1.82 3.85 10.14
CA LYS A 149 -3.00 3.59 9.34
C LYS A 149 -3.04 4.45 8.09
N LEU A 150 -3.45 3.83 6.97
CA LEU A 150 -3.66 4.53 5.71
C LEU A 150 -5.15 4.62 5.39
N SER A 151 -5.66 5.85 5.37
CA SER A 151 -6.95 6.20 4.79
C SER A 151 -6.79 6.61 3.34
N PHE A 152 -7.81 6.44 2.51
CA PHE A 152 -7.72 6.69 1.07
C PHE A 152 -9.11 6.96 0.46
N THR A 153 -9.11 7.57 -0.72
CA THR A 153 -10.36 7.93 -1.42
C THR A 153 -10.82 6.85 -2.40
N GLU A 154 -9.87 6.21 -3.06
CA GLU A 154 -10.10 5.15 -4.04
C GLU A 154 -8.99 4.11 -3.95
N ILE A 155 -9.30 2.88 -4.34
CA ILE A 155 -8.38 1.75 -4.28
C ILE A 155 -8.46 0.92 -5.55
N LEU A 156 -7.30 0.50 -6.06
CA LEU A 156 -7.17 -0.47 -7.14
C LEU A 156 -6.31 -1.64 -6.63
N TRP A 157 -6.78 -2.87 -6.81
CA TRP A 157 -6.01 -4.08 -6.62
C TRP A 157 -5.64 -4.65 -7.96
N SER A 158 -4.36 -4.97 -8.14
CA SER A 158 -3.84 -5.64 -9.33
C SER A 158 -3.15 -6.93 -8.91
N HIS A 159 -3.57 -8.05 -9.49
CA HIS A 159 -2.90 -9.34 -9.30
C HIS A 159 -2.17 -9.74 -10.57
N SER A 160 -0.90 -10.10 -10.44
CA SER A 160 -0.06 -10.57 -11.54
C SER A 160 0.11 -12.08 -11.46
N VAL A 161 -0.36 -12.80 -12.49
CA VAL A 161 -0.11 -14.25 -12.59
C VAL A 161 1.37 -14.47 -12.90
N GLN A 162 2.05 -15.32 -12.15
CA GLN A 162 3.43 -15.70 -12.48
C GLN A 162 3.40 -16.85 -13.49
N GLN A 163 4.16 -16.72 -14.58
CA GLN A 163 4.36 -17.80 -15.54
C GLN A 163 5.33 -18.85 -14.99
N ALA A 164 5.35 -20.04 -15.60
CA ALA A 164 6.18 -21.16 -15.15
C ALA A 164 7.70 -20.87 -15.24
N ASP A 165 8.10 -19.94 -16.11
CA ASP A 165 9.46 -19.44 -16.27
C ASP A 165 9.83 -18.30 -15.29
N GLY A 166 8.90 -17.94 -14.39
CA GLY A 166 9.05 -16.86 -13.42
C GLY A 166 8.86 -15.45 -14.00
N GLN A 167 8.42 -15.33 -15.26
CA GLN A 167 8.10 -14.03 -15.86
C GLN A 167 6.71 -13.53 -15.42
N PRO A 168 6.49 -12.20 -15.39
CA PRO A 168 5.15 -11.65 -15.19
C PRO A 168 4.20 -12.10 -16.32
N GLY A 169 3.06 -12.65 -15.94
CA GLY A 169 1.95 -13.00 -16.83
C GLY A 169 0.89 -11.90 -16.88
N THR A 170 -0.32 -12.26 -17.30
CA THR A 170 -1.44 -11.31 -17.40
C THR A 170 -1.77 -10.71 -16.03
N GLN A 171 -1.93 -9.38 -16.01
CA GLN A 171 -2.37 -8.62 -14.84
C GLN A 171 -3.88 -8.41 -14.86
N TYR A 172 -4.53 -8.69 -13.74
CA TYR A 172 -5.96 -8.42 -13.54
C TYR A 172 -6.13 -7.30 -12.53
N THR A 173 -6.85 -6.23 -12.92
CA THR A 173 -7.07 -5.05 -12.08
C THR A 173 -8.56 -4.84 -11.84
N THR A 174 -8.92 -4.59 -10.58
CA THR A 174 -10.25 -4.15 -10.15
C THR A 174 -10.12 -3.16 -9.00
N GLY A 175 -11.17 -2.43 -8.68
CA GLY A 175 -11.10 -1.38 -7.68
C GLY A 175 -12.43 -0.87 -7.19
N TRP A 176 -12.37 -0.01 -6.17
CA TRP A 176 -13.53 0.64 -5.59
C TRP A 176 -13.26 2.12 -5.33
N SER A 177 -14.23 2.97 -5.66
CA SER A 177 -14.23 4.38 -5.26
C SER A 177 -15.06 4.51 -3.98
N LEU A 178 -14.43 4.88 -2.86
CA LEU A 178 -15.16 5.11 -1.60
C LEU A 178 -16.01 6.37 -1.71
N ALA A 179 -15.46 7.42 -2.34
CA ALA A 179 -16.16 8.67 -2.60
C ALA A 179 -17.43 8.48 -3.44
N ARG A 180 -17.37 7.65 -4.49
CA ARG A 180 -18.50 7.42 -5.41
C ARG A 180 -19.31 6.16 -5.08
N ASN A 181 -18.85 5.37 -4.10
CA ASN A 181 -19.40 4.08 -3.70
C ASN A 181 -19.73 3.15 -4.90
N ARG A 182 -18.75 2.91 -5.77
CA ARG A 182 -18.94 2.10 -6.99
C ARG A 182 -17.65 1.40 -7.42
N PRO A 183 -17.76 0.30 -8.19
CA PRO A 183 -16.58 -0.33 -8.77
C PRO A 183 -15.91 0.58 -9.79
N ILE A 184 -14.60 0.48 -9.89
CA ILE A 184 -13.77 1.22 -10.85
C ILE A 184 -12.72 0.28 -11.45
N GLY A 185 -12.36 0.50 -12.72
CA GLY A 185 -11.23 -0.17 -13.37
C GLY A 185 -9.94 0.67 -13.34
N ALA A 186 -10.07 1.97 -13.04
CA ALA A 186 -8.98 2.93 -12.94
C ALA A 186 -9.42 4.07 -12.00
N PHE A 187 -8.46 4.84 -11.49
CA PHE A 187 -8.77 6.01 -10.68
C PHE A 187 -9.61 7.02 -11.45
N THR A 188 -10.52 7.66 -10.75
CA THR A 188 -11.34 8.69 -11.34
C THR A 188 -10.53 9.97 -11.55
N ALA A 189 -10.83 10.68 -12.64
CA ALA A 189 -10.37 12.05 -12.85
C ALA A 189 -11.03 13.00 -11.84
#